data_AF-A0A1Y4CAB2-F1
#
_entry.id   AF-A0A1Y4CAB2-F1
#
_cell.length_a   1.000
_cell.length_b   1.000
_cell.length_c   1.000
_cell.angle_alpha   90.00
_cell.angle_beta   90.00
_cell.angle_gamma   90.00
#
_symmetry.space_group_name_H-M   'P 1'
#
loop_
_entity.id
_entity.type
_entity.pdbx_description
1 polymer ?
#
loop_
_entity_poly.entity_id
_entity_poly.type
_entity_poly.pdbx_seq_one_letter_code
_entity_poly.pdbx_strand_id
1 'polypeptide(L)'
;MSNYIKGLFHGLGTLLTGMGVTWKEFFTRKITEQYPENRATLKLSDRYCGELTMPHDENGNNKCIACGLCQMNCPNGTIRITTETVTDPETGKSKKRLVKYEYDLGSCMFCHLCVNVCPHDAIKFSTNFEHSVFTREKLVKILNKQ
;
A
#
# COMPACT_ATOMS: atom_id res chain seq x y z
N MET A 1 23.71 6.25 58.37
CA MET A 1 24.67 5.41 57.61
C MET A 1 24.07 4.06 57.19
N SER A 2 23.47 3.28 58.10
CA SER A 2 22.85 1.96 57.79
C SER A 2 21.80 1.97 56.67
N ASN A 3 20.91 2.97 56.63
CA ASN A 3 19.86 3.06 55.60
C ASN A 3 20.41 3.36 54.19
N TYR A 4 21.52 4.09 54.07
CA TYR A 4 22.16 4.38 52.79
C TYR A 4 22.83 3.14 52.20
N ILE A 5 23.52 2.36 53.05
CA ILE A 5 24.15 1.09 52.66
C ILE A 5 23.09 0.08 52.20
N LYS A 6 21.96 -0.03 52.91
CA LYS A 6 20.83 -0.88 52.48
C LYS A 6 20.26 -0.45 51.12
N GLY A 7 20.11 0.86 50.87
CA GLY A 7 19.67 1.39 49.59
C GLY A 7 20.64 1.09 48.44
N LEU A 8 21.95 1.16 48.69
CA LEU A 8 22.98 0.84 47.70
C LEU A 8 22.96 -0.65 47.30
N PHE A 9 22.87 -1.57 48.28
CA PHE A 9 22.76 -3.00 48.00
C PHE A 9 21.46 -3.37 47.31
N HIS A 10 20.35 -2.70 47.65
CA HIS A 10 19.09 -2.85 46.93
C HIS A 10 19.23 -2.39 45.47
N GLY A 11 19.87 -1.24 45.22
CA GLY A 11 20.12 -0.73 43.86
C GLY A 11 21.04 -1.63 43.03
N LEU A 12 22.09 -2.20 43.62
CA LEU A 12 22.93 -3.20 42.97
C LEU A 12 22.16 -4.49 42.66
N GLY A 13 21.31 -4.95 43.59
CA GLY A 13 20.47 -6.13 43.38
C GLY A 13 19.49 -5.94 42.22
N THR A 14 18.85 -4.78 42.13
CA THR A 14 17.92 -4.48 41.01
C THR A 14 18.67 -4.29 39.68
N LEU A 15 19.86 -3.69 39.69
CA LEU A 15 20.71 -3.57 38.51
C LEU A 15 21.13 -4.94 37.98
N LEU A 16 21.63 -5.82 38.84
CA LEU A 16 22.02 -7.19 38.45
C LEU A 16 20.83 -8.00 37.96
N THR A 17 19.65 -7.81 38.58
CA THR A 17 18.40 -8.42 38.08
C THR A 17 18.10 -7.98 36.64
N GLY A 18 18.22 -6.69 36.35
CA GLY A 18 18.06 -6.15 35.00
C GLY A 18 19.10 -6.68 34.01
N MET A 19 20.37 -6.70 34.40
CA MET A 19 21.45 -7.26 33.58
C MET A 19 21.24 -8.75 33.29
N GLY A 20 20.68 -9.52 34.24
CA GLY A 20 20.31 -10.92 34.03
C GLY A 20 19.26 -11.12 32.95
N VAL A 21 18.27 -10.22 32.87
CA VAL A 21 17.26 -10.22 31.79
C VAL A 21 17.92 -9.91 30.44
N THR A 22 18.76 -8.89 30.38
CA THR A 22 19.50 -8.55 29.14
C THR A 22 20.41 -9.69 28.70
N TRP A 23 21.10 -10.33 29.64
CA TRP A 23 21.96 -11.48 29.35
C TRP A 23 21.14 -12.64 28.76
N LYS A 24 19.97 -12.94 29.33
CA LYS A 24 19.07 -13.95 28.79
C LYS A 24 18.65 -13.62 27.35
N GLU A 25 18.28 -12.37 27.09
CA GLU A 25 17.81 -11.96 25.76
C GLU A 25 18.90 -11.95 24.70
N PHE A 26 20.16 -11.70 25.09
CA PHE A 26 21.31 -11.77 24.17
C PHE A 26 21.47 -13.16 23.52
N PHE A 27 21.13 -14.23 24.25
CA PHE A 27 21.18 -15.61 23.75
C PHE A 27 19.87 -16.08 23.13
N THR A 28 18.78 -15.32 23.23
CA THR A 28 17.52 -15.63 22.54
C THR A 28 17.73 -15.63 21.01
N ARG A 29 16.99 -16.48 20.30
CA ARG A 29 17.00 -16.52 18.83
C ARG A 29 16.50 -15.18 18.28
N LYS A 30 17.22 -14.62 17.31
CA LYS A 30 16.85 -13.37 16.64
C LYS A 30 15.58 -13.62 15.81
N ILE A 31 14.54 -12.84 16.10
CA ILE A 31 13.28 -12.82 15.36
C ILE A 31 13.31 -11.87 14.15
N THR A 32 14.43 -11.17 13.96
CA THR A 32 14.61 -10.19 12.88
C THR A 32 14.51 -10.87 11.51
N GLU A 33 13.65 -10.32 10.67
CA GLU A 33 13.59 -10.65 9.26
C GLU A 33 14.54 -9.72 8.48
N GLN A 34 15.56 -10.28 7.82
CA GLN A 34 16.55 -9.48 7.08
C GLN A 34 16.02 -9.13 5.69
N TYR A 35 15.69 -7.86 5.47
CA TYR A 35 15.31 -7.33 4.17
C TYR A 35 16.55 -6.81 3.43
N PRO A 36 16.74 -7.11 2.13
CA PRO A 36 15.79 -7.70 1.17
C PRO A 36 15.78 -9.24 1.05
N GLU A 37 16.62 -9.97 1.79
CA GLU A 37 16.82 -11.42 1.62
C GLU A 37 15.57 -12.24 1.99
N ASN A 38 14.71 -11.72 2.87
CA ASN A 38 13.48 -12.35 3.34
C ASN A 38 12.30 -12.24 2.36
N ARG A 39 12.45 -11.74 1.13
CA ARG A 39 11.33 -11.56 0.18
C ARG A 39 10.53 -12.83 -0.08
N ALA A 40 11.16 -14.00 -0.07
CA ALA A 40 10.48 -15.29 -0.27
C ALA A 40 9.63 -15.72 0.94
N THR A 41 10.00 -15.30 2.15
CA THR A 41 9.26 -15.60 3.40
C THR A 41 8.33 -14.46 3.82
N LEU A 42 8.48 -13.27 3.23
CA LEU A 42 7.66 -12.10 3.48
C LEU A 42 6.21 -12.35 3.05
N LYS A 43 5.35 -12.66 4.02
CA LYS A 43 3.91 -12.81 3.81
C LYS A 43 3.20 -11.51 4.19
N LEU A 44 2.77 -10.76 3.19
CA LEU A 44 1.88 -9.62 3.38
C LEU A 44 0.44 -10.13 3.51
N SER A 45 -0.39 -9.37 4.22
CA SER A 45 -1.82 -9.65 4.30
C SER A 45 -2.48 -9.51 2.93
N ASP A 46 -3.47 -10.36 2.63
CA ASP A 46 -4.28 -10.26 1.39
C ASP A 46 -5.00 -8.91 1.26
N ARG A 47 -5.23 -8.21 2.38
CA ARG A 47 -5.88 -6.89 2.42
C ARG A 47 -4.88 -5.72 2.43
N TYR A 48 -3.58 -6.00 2.27
CA TYR A 48 -2.57 -4.96 2.27
C TYR A 48 -2.80 -3.98 1.13
N CYS A 49 -2.77 -2.69 1.45
CA CYS A 49 -2.98 -1.61 0.49
C CYS A 49 -1.62 -1.09 -0.02
N GLY A 50 -1.02 -1.83 -0.95
CA GLY A 50 0.22 -1.45 -1.64
C GLY A 50 -0.07 -0.55 -2.84
N GLU A 51 0.31 -0.98 -4.04
CA GLU A 51 0.01 -0.21 -5.27
C GLU A 51 -1.41 -0.44 -5.78
N LEU A 52 -2.07 0.64 -6.20
CA LEU A 52 -3.32 0.57 -6.95
C LEU A 52 -3.06 0.05 -8.38
N THR A 53 -3.74 -1.03 -8.74
CA THR A 53 -3.64 -1.70 -10.04
C THR A 53 -5.00 -1.82 -10.70
N MET A 54 -5.01 -1.85 -12.04
CA MET A 54 -6.19 -2.12 -12.85
C MET A 54 -6.02 -3.50 -13.49
N PRO A 55 -6.79 -4.53 -13.08
CA PRO A 55 -6.69 -5.85 -13.69
C PRO A 55 -7.15 -5.81 -15.15
N HIS A 56 -6.39 -6.46 -16.02
CA HIS A 56 -6.72 -6.68 -17.42
C HIS A 56 -6.98 -8.17 -17.67
N ASP A 57 -7.96 -8.48 -18.50
CA ASP A 57 -8.25 -9.83 -18.98
C ASP A 57 -7.20 -10.26 -20.04
N GLU A 58 -7.22 -11.53 -20.47
CA GLU A 58 -6.30 -12.09 -21.49
C GLU A 58 -6.30 -11.29 -22.81
N ASN A 59 -7.42 -10.65 -23.13
CA ASN A 59 -7.59 -9.80 -24.31
C ASN A 59 -7.13 -8.34 -24.09
N GLY A 60 -6.52 -8.01 -22.94
CA GLY A 60 -6.10 -6.66 -22.57
C GLY A 60 -7.24 -5.73 -22.13
N ASN A 61 -8.48 -6.22 -22.06
CA ASN A 61 -9.63 -5.44 -21.64
C ASN A 61 -9.67 -5.26 -20.12
N ASN A 62 -10.07 -4.08 -19.66
CA ASN A 62 -10.31 -3.80 -18.23
C ASN A 62 -11.81 -3.60 -17.96
N LYS A 63 -12.22 -3.75 -16.70
CA LYS A 63 -13.62 -3.61 -16.27
C LYS A 63 -14.10 -2.17 -16.09
N CYS A 64 -13.26 -1.16 -16.36
CA CYS A 64 -13.59 0.23 -16.06
C CYS A 64 -14.59 0.80 -17.08
N ILE A 65 -15.74 1.27 -16.58
CA ILE A 65 -16.77 1.96 -17.40
C ILE A 65 -16.61 3.48 -17.43
N ALA A 66 -15.48 4.00 -16.95
CA ALA A 66 -15.20 5.44 -16.92
C ALA A 66 -16.25 6.30 -16.19
N CYS A 67 -16.82 5.80 -15.08
CA CYS A 67 -17.86 6.48 -14.30
C CYS A 67 -17.37 7.70 -13.48
N GLY A 68 -16.07 7.78 -13.19
CA GLY A 68 -15.48 8.90 -12.44
C GLY A 68 -15.64 8.82 -10.90
N LEU A 69 -16.32 7.81 -10.36
CA LEU A 69 -16.58 7.70 -8.91
C LEU A 69 -15.28 7.67 -8.07
N CYS A 70 -14.28 6.92 -8.51
CA CYS A 70 -12.99 6.84 -7.80
C CYS A 70 -12.22 8.18 -7.80
N GLN A 71 -12.35 8.99 -8.86
CA GLN A 71 -11.77 10.33 -8.89
C GLN A 71 -12.49 11.27 -7.93
N MET A 72 -13.83 11.28 -7.93
CA MET A 72 -14.63 12.17 -7.06
C MET A 72 -14.47 11.84 -5.57
N ASN A 73 -14.30 10.57 -5.23
CA ASN A 73 -14.14 10.12 -3.84
C ASN A 73 -12.68 10.09 -3.37
N CYS A 74 -11.71 10.50 -4.21
CA CYS A 74 -10.32 10.56 -3.79
C CYS A 74 -10.08 11.81 -2.93
N PRO A 75 -9.80 11.69 -1.62
CA PRO A 75 -9.65 12.85 -0.75
C PRO A 75 -8.44 13.72 -1.10
N ASN A 76 -7.41 13.14 -1.71
CA ASN A 76 -6.20 13.86 -2.13
C ASN A 76 -6.15 14.14 -3.64
N GLY A 77 -7.22 13.84 -4.39
CA GLY A 77 -7.30 14.14 -5.82
C GLY A 77 -6.23 13.46 -6.70
N THR A 78 -5.72 12.29 -6.30
CA THR A 78 -4.58 11.63 -6.98
C THR A 78 -4.96 10.88 -8.25
N ILE A 79 -6.25 10.78 -8.56
CA ILE A 79 -6.77 10.02 -9.70
C ILE A 79 -7.34 11.02 -10.70
N ARG A 80 -6.92 10.92 -11.96
CA ARG A 80 -7.47 11.72 -13.06
C ARG A 80 -7.91 10.82 -14.20
N ILE A 81 -9.19 10.92 -14.54
CA ILE A 81 -9.85 10.10 -15.56
C ILE A 81 -10.16 10.99 -16.76
N THR A 82 -9.67 10.57 -17.92
CA THR A 82 -10.02 11.16 -19.22
C THR A 82 -10.95 10.20 -19.96
N THR A 83 -12.11 10.70 -20.39
CA THR A 83 -13.15 9.91 -21.04
C THR A 83 -13.50 10.46 -22.41
N GLU A 84 -13.80 9.58 -23.35
CA GLU A 84 -14.38 9.92 -24.65
C GLU A 84 -15.80 9.36 -24.74
N THR A 85 -16.66 10.02 -25.51
CA THR A 85 -18.02 9.52 -25.79
C THR A 85 -17.99 8.83 -27.15
N VAL A 86 -18.26 7.53 -27.16
CA VAL A 86 -18.36 6.73 -28.38
C VAL A 86 -19.82 6.36 -28.58
N THR A 87 -20.35 6.64 -29.76
CA THR A 87 -21.68 6.19 -30.15
C THR A 87 -21.58 4.79 -30.70
N ASP A 88 -22.35 3.87 -30.12
CA ASP A 88 -22.45 2.50 -30.62
C ASP A 88 -23.17 2.52 -31.99
N PRO A 89 -22.54 2.03 -33.07
CA PRO A 89 -23.11 2.06 -34.40
C PRO A 89 -24.37 1.19 -34.55
N GLU A 90 -24.55 0.17 -33.71
CA GLU A 90 -25.71 -0.73 -33.81
C GLU A 90 -26.90 -0.25 -32.96
N THR A 91 -26.62 0.31 -31.77
CA THR A 91 -27.68 0.70 -30.83
C THR A 91 -27.97 2.21 -30.83
N GLY A 92 -27.13 3.02 -31.46
CA GLY A 92 -27.23 4.48 -31.46
C GLY A 92 -27.01 5.13 -30.08
N LYS A 93 -26.68 4.34 -29.06
CA LYS A 93 -26.50 4.83 -27.68
C LYS A 93 -25.09 5.34 -27.49
N SER A 94 -24.98 6.51 -26.87
CA SER A 94 -23.68 7.08 -26.46
C SER A 94 -23.18 6.36 -25.20
N LYS A 95 -21.98 5.79 -25.26
CA LYS A 95 -21.28 5.19 -24.13
C LYS A 95 -19.99 5.96 -23.84
N LYS A 96 -19.67 6.16 -22.56
CA LYS A 96 -18.36 6.69 -22.15
C LYS A 96 -17.32 5.58 -22.22
N ARG A 97 -16.18 5.87 -22.83
CA ARG A 97 -15.00 5.00 -22.88
C ARG A 97 -13.85 5.66 -22.13
N LEU A 98 -13.07 4.84 -21.43
CA LEU A 98 -11.87 5.27 -20.73
C LEU A 98 -10.73 5.50 -21.75
N VAL A 99 -10.23 6.73 -21.82
CA VAL A 99 -9.06 7.09 -22.65
C VAL A 99 -7.78 6.95 -21.83
N LYS A 100 -7.78 7.54 -20.63
CA LYS A 100 -6.61 7.59 -19.76
C LYS A 100 -7.05 7.53 -18.30
N TYR A 101 -6.44 6.61 -17.55
CA TYR A 101 -6.55 6.54 -16.10
C TYR A 101 -5.20 6.89 -15.50
N GLU A 102 -5.04 8.14 -15.08
CA GLU A 102 -3.82 8.61 -14.41
C GLU A 102 -3.96 8.46 -12.90
N TYR A 103 -2.90 7.95 -12.28
CA TYR A 103 -2.80 7.74 -10.85
C TYR A 103 -1.45 8.24 -10.35
N ASP A 104 -1.46 9.25 -9.48
CA ASP A 104 -0.26 9.71 -8.77
C ASP A 104 -0.05 8.86 -7.51
N LEU A 105 0.87 7.89 -7.61
CA LEU A 105 1.27 7.03 -6.49
C LEU A 105 1.98 7.83 -5.39
N GLY A 106 2.73 8.87 -5.76
CA GLY A 106 3.54 9.66 -4.82
C GLY A 106 2.70 10.55 -3.91
N SER A 107 1.49 10.88 -4.33
CA SER A 107 0.52 11.62 -3.50
C SER A 107 -0.54 10.70 -2.87
N CYS A 108 -0.59 9.41 -3.22
CA CYS A 108 -1.65 8.51 -2.74
C CYS A 108 -1.49 8.20 -1.24
N MET A 109 -2.59 8.24 -0.49
CA MET A 109 -2.62 7.87 0.93
C MET A 109 -3.06 6.43 1.19
N PHE A 110 -3.24 5.61 0.14
CA PHE A 110 -3.59 4.18 0.23
C PHE A 110 -4.86 3.88 1.05
N CYS A 111 -5.81 4.81 1.10
CA CYS A 111 -7.01 4.76 1.96
C CYS A 111 -8.12 3.78 1.54
N HIS A 112 -7.95 3.03 0.44
CA HIS A 112 -8.94 2.06 -0.07
C HIS A 112 -10.30 2.60 -0.57
N LEU A 113 -10.59 3.89 -0.44
CA LEU A 113 -11.90 4.47 -0.83
C LEU A 113 -12.22 4.32 -2.32
N CYS A 114 -11.22 4.48 -3.20
CA CYS A 114 -11.41 4.35 -4.65
C CYS A 114 -11.82 2.92 -5.06
N VAL A 115 -11.34 1.91 -4.35
CA VAL A 115 -11.69 0.50 -4.59
C VAL A 115 -13.09 0.23 -4.05
N ASN A 116 -13.40 0.65 -2.82
CA ASN A 116 -14.73 0.47 -2.20
C ASN A 116 -15.87 1.09 -3.01
N VAL A 117 -15.63 2.25 -3.63
CA VAL A 117 -16.67 2.94 -4.42
C VAL A 117 -16.78 2.40 -5.86
N CYS A 118 -15.88 1.52 -6.29
CA CYS A 118 -15.91 1.01 -7.65
C CYS A 118 -17.02 -0.05 -7.80
N PRO A 119 -18.07 0.20 -8.61
CA PRO A 119 -19.19 -0.74 -8.72
C PRO A 119 -18.88 -2.01 -9.54
N HIS A 120 -17.72 -2.06 -10.20
CA HIS A 120 -17.33 -3.13 -11.12
C HIS A 120 -15.99 -3.78 -10.75
N ASP A 121 -15.44 -3.46 -9.57
CA ASP A 121 -14.13 -3.96 -9.11
C ASP A 121 -13.03 -3.80 -10.18
N ALA A 122 -13.06 -2.67 -10.89
CA ALA A 122 -12.16 -2.39 -12.00
C ALA A 122 -10.73 -2.04 -11.54
N ILE A 123 -10.57 -1.71 -10.26
CA ILE A 123 -9.29 -1.38 -9.65
C ILE A 123 -9.16 -2.13 -8.33
N LYS A 124 -7.95 -2.52 -7.96
CA LYS A 124 -7.65 -3.19 -6.70
C LYS A 124 -6.28 -2.79 -6.18
N PHE A 125 -6.10 -2.83 -4.86
CA PHE A 125 -4.75 -2.74 -4.30
C PHE A 125 -4.02 -4.07 -4.44
N SER A 126 -2.75 -4.00 -4.82
CA SER A 126 -1.81 -5.11 -4.85
C SER A 126 -0.96 -5.11 -3.58
N THR A 127 -0.22 -6.19 -3.37
CA THR A 127 0.74 -6.30 -2.28
C THR A 127 2.09 -5.65 -2.58
N ASN A 128 2.31 -5.15 -3.80
CA ASN A 128 3.56 -4.50 -4.18
C ASN A 128 3.74 -3.18 -3.41
N PHE A 129 4.83 -3.04 -2.67
CA PHE A 129 5.12 -1.85 -1.84
C PHE A 129 6.40 -1.11 -2.23
N GLU A 130 7.25 -1.70 -3.06
CA GLU A 130 8.61 -1.20 -3.34
C GLU A 130 8.63 -0.27 -4.55
N HIS A 131 8.08 0.93 -4.40
CA HIS A 131 7.93 1.90 -5.50
C HIS A 131 8.90 3.08 -5.44
N SER A 132 9.99 2.94 -4.68
CA SER A 132 10.99 3.99 -4.52
C SER A 132 11.67 4.31 -5.85
N VAL A 133 11.65 5.59 -6.24
CA VAL A 133 12.25 6.09 -7.48
C VAL A 133 12.97 7.42 -7.22
N PHE A 134 13.95 7.75 -8.06
CA PHE A 134 14.76 8.97 -7.92
C PHE A 134 14.05 10.26 -8.35
N THR A 135 12.98 10.17 -9.14
CA THR A 135 12.29 11.31 -9.77
C THR A 135 10.79 11.20 -9.57
N ARG A 136 10.13 12.30 -9.19
CA ARG A 136 8.70 12.32 -8.85
C ARG A 136 7.80 11.91 -10.01
N GLU A 137 8.17 12.28 -11.24
CA GLU A 137 7.37 12.04 -12.44
C GLU A 137 7.12 10.55 -12.69
N LYS A 138 8.05 9.68 -12.25
CA LYS A 138 7.93 8.22 -12.37
C LYS A 138 6.88 7.61 -11.45
N LEU A 139 6.38 8.36 -10.46
CA LEU A 139 5.29 7.93 -9.58
C LEU A 139 3.92 8.16 -10.19
N VAL A 140 3.81 8.93 -11.28
CA VAL A 140 2.56 9.11 -12.01
C VAL A 140 2.40 7.95 -13.00
N LYS A 141 1.45 7.06 -12.71
CA LYS A 141 1.19 5.83 -13.46
C LYS A 141 -0.05 5.98 -14.34
N ILE A 142 -0.05 5.29 -15.49
CA ILE A 142 -1.22 5.15 -16.36
C ILE A 142 -1.72 3.72 -16.22
N LEU A 143 -2.87 3.53 -15.57
CA LEU A 143 -3.34 2.19 -15.19
C LEU A 143 -4.00 1.42 -16.32
N ASN A 144 -4.57 2.11 -17.31
CA ASN A 144 -5.35 1.47 -18.38
C ASN A 144 -4.52 1.00 -19.58
N LYS A 145 -3.20 1.17 -19.53
CA LYS A 145 -2.25 0.79 -20.59
C LYS A 145 -1.17 -0.08 -19.95
N GLN A 146 -1.46 -1.37 -19.82
CA GLN A 146 -0.48 -2.41 -19.48
C GLN A 146 -0.29 -3.35 -20.66
#